data_AF-A0A1W6P1Q0-F1
#
_entry.id   AF-A0A1W6P1Q0-F1
#
_cell.length_a   1.000
_cell.length_b   1.000
_cell.length_c   1.000
_cell.angle_alpha   90.00
_cell.angle_beta   90.00
_cell.angle_gamma   90.00
#
_symmetry.space_group_name_H-M   'P 1'
#
loop_
_entity.id
_entity.type
_entity.pdbx_description
1 polymer ?
#
loop_
_entity_poly.entity_id
_entity_poly.type
_entity_poly.pdbx_seq_one_letter_code
_entity_poly.pdbx_strand_id
1 'polypeptide(L)'
;MRAINVTTGLKRLGIGAALALGTALPAYAQDAVCGTAAAGGQWLGGAADTSNLGAISTPFDQMALIMSGGQHVSYFSVDGTTDVRLEAESSDGGDPMIDLYDASGALVGSDDDSGGALSARLEQSLPAGNYCMVVRTFDGSGTTAYVRAGRTEMEALTAGTTTDDWSAPGITNGTCTFATATMPFGNGAVNARLSEGGVSASATPNDTPNLGFTLSEPTALTVTATNTTADPVLAIYDENGAWLAENDDFDGLNSRIDFVDALPAGNYCIELSAYNDGSLPIDVKLSTYDPAAAMVGMYERGEASPPLDGSYPITAIGELPARYRTDVQAGSTATWFSFDVTQAGVVAIEAVANGAADPVLILFDDFGRQVSFADDSENSLDPKMVARVSTGTYLVALKLYESNSRAPVRMLFEHFVPAK
;
A
#
# COMPACT_ATOMS: atom_id res chain seq x y z
N MET A 1 -0.53 48.00 91.87
CA MET A 1 0.15 49.23 91.38
C MET A 1 0.22 49.15 89.86
N ARG A 2 -0.14 50.27 89.23
CA ARG A 2 -0.23 50.65 87.81
C ARG A 2 0.32 49.73 86.69
N ALA A 3 -0.52 49.66 85.65
CA ALA A 3 -0.28 49.16 84.31
C ALA A 3 0.71 50.01 83.49
N ILE A 4 1.34 49.36 82.49
CA ILE A 4 1.76 49.97 81.23
C ILE A 4 1.34 49.02 80.10
N ASN A 5 0.53 49.54 79.17
CA ASN A 5 0.15 48.93 77.89
C ASN A 5 1.25 49.18 76.85
N VAL A 6 1.51 48.21 75.98
CA VAL A 6 1.92 48.47 74.58
C VAL A 6 1.19 47.51 73.64
N THR A 7 0.69 48.10 72.56
CA THR A 7 -0.30 47.63 71.60
C THR A 7 0.34 47.06 70.32
N THR A 8 -0.29 45.99 69.81
CA THR A 8 -0.56 45.61 68.40
C THR A 8 0.54 45.42 67.35
N GLY A 9 0.48 44.26 66.67
CA GLY A 9 1.07 44.04 65.35
C GLY A 9 1.06 42.59 64.84
N LEU A 10 -0.07 41.88 64.89
CA LEU A 10 -0.19 40.53 64.29
C LEU A 10 -0.31 40.64 62.76
N LYS A 11 0.70 40.20 61.99
CA LYS A 11 0.52 39.78 60.59
C LYS A 11 0.51 38.25 60.55
N ARG A 12 -0.67 37.67 60.28
CA ARG A 12 -0.83 36.24 59.97
C ARG A 12 -0.42 36.03 58.50
N LEU A 13 0.67 35.29 58.27
CA LEU A 13 0.94 34.67 56.98
C LEU A 13 0.15 33.35 56.95
N GLY A 14 -0.88 33.27 56.11
CA GLY A 14 -1.59 32.03 55.84
C GLY A 14 -0.76 31.14 54.92
N ILE A 15 -0.37 29.96 55.42
CA ILE A 15 0.19 28.87 54.61
C ILE A 15 -1.01 28.13 54.02
N GLY A 16 -1.32 28.40 52.75
CA GLY A 16 -2.24 27.59 51.95
C GLY A 16 -1.45 26.50 51.24
N ALA A 17 -1.48 25.28 51.78
CA ALA A 17 -0.98 24.09 51.10
C ALA A 17 -2.05 23.62 50.09
N ALA A 18 -1.86 23.94 48.81
CA ALA A 18 -2.61 23.33 47.71
C ALA A 18 -1.85 22.07 47.26
N LEU A 19 -2.35 20.90 47.67
CA LEU A 19 -1.88 19.60 47.24
C LEU A 19 -2.44 19.34 45.83
N ALA A 20 -1.68 19.69 44.80
CA ALA A 20 -2.01 19.34 43.42
C ALA A 20 -1.66 17.86 43.18
N LEU A 21 -2.67 16.99 43.30
CA LEU A 21 -2.63 15.63 42.77
C LEU A 21 -2.67 15.71 41.24
N GLY A 22 -1.49 15.83 40.62
CA GLY A 22 -1.34 15.68 39.18
C GLY A 22 -1.49 14.22 38.79
N THR A 23 -2.66 13.84 38.28
CA THR A 23 -2.80 12.62 37.48
C THR A 23 -2.10 12.87 36.15
N ALA A 24 -0.85 12.42 36.00
CA ALA A 24 -0.23 12.30 34.70
C ALA A 24 -0.95 11.19 33.93
N LEU A 25 -1.92 11.58 33.11
CA LEU A 25 -2.41 10.72 32.03
C LEU A 25 -1.29 10.65 30.98
N PRO A 26 -0.95 9.48 30.42
CA PRO A 26 -0.07 9.42 29.28
C PRO A 26 -0.78 10.14 28.12
N ALA A 27 -0.19 11.23 27.68
CA ALA A 27 -0.60 11.91 26.46
C ALA A 27 -0.20 11.03 25.28
N TYR A 28 -1.12 10.19 24.80
CA TYR A 28 -1.03 9.62 23.45
C TYR A 28 -1.46 10.71 22.45
N ALA A 29 -0.59 11.71 22.27
CA ALA A 29 -0.56 12.48 21.06
C ALA A 29 0.66 11.96 20.28
N GLN A 30 0.51 10.79 19.65
CA GLN A 30 1.46 10.42 18.61
C GLN A 30 1.03 11.24 17.39
N ASP A 31 1.93 12.15 16.98
CA ASP A 31 1.79 12.91 15.74
C ASP A 31 1.37 11.96 14.62
N ALA A 32 0.38 12.38 13.82
CA ALA A 32 -0.01 11.67 12.61
C ALA A 32 1.13 11.83 11.58
N VAL A 33 2.17 11.01 11.73
CA VAL A 33 3.26 10.91 10.76
C VAL A 33 2.69 10.13 9.56
N CYS A 34 2.73 10.73 8.37
CA CYS A 34 2.29 10.17 7.09
C CYS A 34 0.78 10.02 6.84
N GLY A 35 -0.03 10.97 7.31
CA GLY A 35 -1.47 10.96 6.99
C GLY A 35 -2.22 9.77 7.62
N THR A 36 -3.30 9.32 6.98
CA THR A 36 -4.22 8.35 7.61
C THR A 36 -4.00 6.88 7.23
N ALA A 37 -3.37 6.63 6.08
CA ALA A 37 -3.05 5.29 5.57
C ALA A 37 -2.04 4.53 6.46
N ALA A 38 -1.19 5.25 7.20
CA ALA A 38 -0.12 4.68 8.03
C ALA A 38 -0.29 5.01 9.53
N ALA A 39 -1.52 5.10 10.05
CA ALA A 39 -1.75 5.40 11.46
C ALA A 39 -1.46 4.21 12.39
N GLY A 40 -1.02 4.51 13.63
CA GLY A 40 -0.88 3.53 14.70
C GLY A 40 0.39 2.68 14.64
N GLY A 41 1.37 3.10 13.84
CA GLY A 41 2.68 2.47 13.72
C GLY A 41 3.62 2.77 14.88
N GLN A 42 4.81 2.19 14.80
CA GLN A 42 5.86 2.36 15.79
C GLN A 42 7.13 2.91 15.15
N TRP A 43 7.77 3.86 15.82
CA TRP A 43 9.11 4.29 15.47
C TRP A 43 10.09 3.14 15.60
N LEU A 44 10.90 2.88 14.56
CA LEU A 44 11.81 1.73 14.49
C LEU A 44 12.78 1.67 15.68
N GLY A 45 13.30 2.82 16.11
CA GLY A 45 14.15 2.97 17.29
C GLY A 45 13.39 3.23 18.59
N GLY A 46 12.07 3.08 18.60
CA GLY A 46 11.17 3.36 19.73
C GLY A 46 10.74 4.82 19.86
N ALA A 47 11.45 5.77 19.24
CA ALA A 47 11.12 7.20 19.20
C ALA A 47 11.63 7.86 17.90
N ALA A 48 11.13 9.05 17.58
CA ALA A 48 11.46 9.77 16.35
C ALA A 48 12.96 10.09 16.23
N ASP A 49 13.58 10.52 17.34
CA ASP A 49 14.99 10.90 17.41
C ASP A 49 15.95 9.70 17.34
N THR A 50 15.46 8.49 17.56
CA THR A 50 16.24 7.25 17.49
C THR A 50 15.97 6.41 16.24
N SER A 51 15.16 6.90 15.29
CA SER A 51 14.73 6.15 14.10
C SER A 51 15.23 6.73 12.77
N ASN A 52 16.35 7.44 12.81
CA ASN A 52 16.94 8.02 11.60
C ASN A 52 17.84 7.01 10.86
N LEU A 53 17.40 6.52 9.69
CA LEU A 53 18.15 5.54 8.89
C LEU A 53 19.48 6.10 8.35
N GLY A 54 19.60 7.42 8.20
CA GLY A 54 20.86 8.07 7.83
C GLY A 54 21.93 8.02 8.92
N ALA A 55 21.55 7.72 10.18
CA ALA A 55 22.45 7.75 11.34
C ALA A 55 22.75 6.38 11.97
N ILE A 56 22.13 5.30 11.48
CA ILE A 56 22.31 3.95 12.06
C ILE A 56 23.57 3.24 11.54
N SER A 57 24.08 2.30 12.34
CA SER A 57 25.22 1.44 12.00
C SER A 57 24.86 -0.03 11.75
N THR A 58 23.63 -0.41 12.11
CA THR A 58 23.01 -1.71 11.85
C THR A 58 21.57 -1.46 11.42
N PRO A 59 20.98 -2.29 10.54
CA PRO A 59 19.59 -2.15 10.17
C PRO A 59 18.67 -2.33 11.38
N PHE A 60 17.45 -1.79 11.29
CA PHE A 60 16.38 -2.12 12.22
C PHE A 60 15.69 -3.40 11.77
N ASP A 61 15.53 -4.32 12.72
CA ASP A 61 14.78 -5.56 12.52
C ASP A 61 13.56 -5.57 13.44
N GLN A 62 12.42 -5.97 12.88
CA GLN A 62 11.18 -6.18 13.60
C GLN A 62 10.54 -7.49 13.18
N MET A 63 9.84 -8.15 14.11
CA MET A 63 8.90 -9.21 13.77
C MET A 63 7.50 -8.63 13.77
N ALA A 64 6.81 -8.76 12.66
CA ALA A 64 5.47 -8.28 12.44
C ALA A 64 4.49 -9.47 12.43
N LEU A 65 3.50 -9.45 13.32
CA LEU A 65 2.34 -10.32 13.22
C LEU A 65 1.25 -9.57 12.47
N ILE A 66 1.02 -9.94 11.22
CA ILE A 66 0.00 -9.36 10.36
C ILE A 66 -1.21 -10.29 10.42
N MET A 67 -2.28 -9.84 11.06
CA MET A 67 -3.53 -10.57 11.06
C MET A 67 -4.17 -10.51 9.67
N SER A 68 -5.06 -11.44 9.33
CA SER A 68 -5.79 -11.35 8.06
C SER A 68 -6.51 -10.01 7.93
N GLY A 69 -6.28 -9.33 6.80
CA GLY A 69 -6.72 -7.99 6.51
C GLY A 69 -6.10 -6.89 7.38
N GLY A 70 -5.04 -7.18 8.11
CA GLY A 70 -4.29 -6.24 8.93
C GLY A 70 -3.04 -5.72 8.23
N GLN A 71 -2.32 -4.83 8.91
CA GLN A 71 -1.06 -4.28 8.46
C GLN A 71 -0.11 -4.05 9.65
N HIS A 72 1.19 -4.03 9.38
CA HIS A 72 2.23 -3.56 10.29
C HIS A 72 2.75 -2.22 9.81
N VAL A 73 2.91 -1.25 10.70
CA VAL A 73 3.37 0.10 10.31
C VAL A 73 4.59 0.51 11.12
N SER A 74 5.63 0.95 10.42
CA SER A 74 6.89 1.42 10.98
C SER A 74 7.19 2.86 10.59
N TYR A 75 7.64 3.67 11.54
CA TYR A 75 8.03 5.06 11.31
C TYR A 75 9.54 5.23 11.36
N PHE A 76 10.07 6.03 10.44
CA PHE A 76 11.49 6.37 10.40
C PHE A 76 11.72 7.75 9.77
N SER A 77 12.93 8.25 9.90
CA SER A 77 13.35 9.51 9.29
C SER A 77 14.68 9.36 8.55
N VAL A 78 14.97 10.33 7.70
CA VAL A 78 16.30 10.55 7.11
C VAL A 78 16.62 12.04 7.15
N ASP A 79 17.83 12.42 7.54
CA ASP A 79 18.24 13.83 7.70
C ASP A 79 18.85 14.44 6.41
N GLY A 80 19.01 13.63 5.37
CA GLY A 80 19.55 13.98 4.07
C GLY A 80 19.17 12.92 3.04
N THR A 81 19.49 13.16 1.75
CA THR A 81 19.27 12.15 0.71
C THR A 81 19.96 10.85 1.09
N THR A 82 19.18 9.78 1.24
CA THR A 82 19.63 8.49 1.77
C THR A 82 19.05 7.37 0.92
N ASP A 83 19.92 6.50 0.40
CA ASP A 83 19.49 5.28 -0.30
C ASP A 83 19.12 4.22 0.74
N VAL A 84 17.82 3.92 0.85
CA VAL A 84 17.27 2.97 1.82
C VAL A 84 16.94 1.64 1.16
N ARG A 85 16.96 0.57 1.96
CA ARG A 85 16.41 -0.74 1.63
C ARG A 85 15.39 -1.11 2.72
N LEU A 86 14.16 -1.38 2.29
CA LEU A 86 13.04 -1.81 3.12
C LEU A 86 12.64 -3.22 2.67
N GLU A 87 12.53 -4.16 3.60
CA GLU A 87 12.35 -5.58 3.28
C GLU A 87 11.32 -6.23 4.19
N ALA A 88 10.55 -7.15 3.65
CA ALA A 88 9.62 -7.98 4.40
C ALA A 88 9.67 -9.42 3.88
N GLU A 89 10.04 -10.37 4.74
CA GLU A 89 10.10 -11.80 4.43
C GLU A 89 9.13 -12.55 5.34
N SER A 90 8.23 -13.34 4.76
CA SER A 90 7.33 -14.18 5.56
C SER A 90 8.06 -15.36 6.19
N SER A 91 7.74 -15.65 7.44
CA SER A 91 8.22 -16.84 8.17
C SER A 91 7.30 -18.06 8.03
N ASP A 92 6.10 -17.89 7.48
CA ASP A 92 5.07 -18.92 7.35
C ASP A 92 4.52 -19.09 5.92
N GLY A 93 5.20 -18.50 4.93
CA GLY A 93 4.86 -18.66 3.50
C GLY A 93 3.72 -17.77 3.03
N GLY A 94 3.41 -16.71 3.79
CA GLY A 94 2.60 -15.60 3.30
C GLY A 94 3.37 -14.73 2.31
N ASP A 95 2.65 -13.79 1.71
CA ASP A 95 3.10 -12.97 0.59
C ASP A 95 3.10 -11.48 1.00
N PRO A 96 4.14 -11.01 1.73
CA PRO A 96 4.22 -9.64 2.22
C PRO A 96 4.47 -8.62 1.11
N MET A 97 3.73 -7.51 1.17
CA MET A 97 3.91 -6.31 0.35
C MET A 97 4.25 -5.10 1.23
N ILE A 98 5.10 -4.21 0.71
CA ILE A 98 5.52 -2.94 1.31
C ILE A 98 4.88 -1.77 0.55
N ASP A 99 4.25 -0.85 1.28
CA ASP A 99 3.89 0.48 0.80
C ASP A 99 4.66 1.53 1.63
N LEU A 100 5.37 2.44 0.95
CA LEU A 100 6.13 3.53 1.59
C LEU A 100 5.43 4.87 1.38
N TYR A 101 5.14 5.58 2.47
CA TYR A 101 4.50 6.90 2.44
C TYR A 101 5.42 7.99 2.98
N ASP A 102 5.30 9.20 2.43
CA ASP A 102 5.94 10.40 2.97
C ASP A 102 5.12 11.02 4.13
N ALA A 103 5.68 12.06 4.75
CA ALA A 103 5.04 12.76 5.87
C ALA A 103 3.66 13.37 5.56
N SER A 104 3.33 13.61 4.28
CA SER A 104 2.01 14.10 3.85
C SER A 104 0.99 12.97 3.65
N GLY A 105 1.44 11.72 3.67
CA GLY A 105 0.64 10.54 3.34
C GLY A 105 0.60 10.24 1.84
N ALA A 106 1.47 10.83 1.04
CA ALA A 106 1.63 10.48 -0.36
C ALA A 106 2.47 9.20 -0.48
N LEU A 107 2.08 8.29 -1.38
CA LEU A 107 2.86 7.10 -1.69
C LEU A 107 4.15 7.50 -2.41
N VAL A 108 5.26 6.97 -1.92
CA VAL A 108 6.63 7.17 -2.41
C VAL A 108 7.11 5.95 -3.20
N GLY A 109 6.68 4.75 -2.81
CA GLY A 109 7.04 3.51 -3.49
C GLY A 109 6.24 2.34 -2.92
N SER A 110 6.16 1.26 -3.67
CA SER A 110 5.50 0.02 -3.28
C SER A 110 6.22 -1.17 -3.92
N ASP A 111 6.26 -2.31 -3.24
CA ASP A 111 6.91 -3.54 -3.71
C ASP A 111 6.38 -4.78 -2.97
N ASP A 112 6.17 -5.89 -3.68
CA ASP A 112 5.68 -7.19 -3.18
C ASP A 112 6.69 -8.34 -3.36
N ASP A 113 7.38 -8.45 -4.50
CA ASP A 113 8.19 -9.67 -4.80
C ASP A 113 9.69 -9.46 -5.09
N SER A 114 10.20 -8.23 -5.07
CA SER A 114 11.60 -7.95 -5.42
C SER A 114 12.64 -8.48 -4.41
N GLY A 115 12.21 -9.00 -3.26
CA GLY A 115 13.03 -9.66 -2.24
C GLY A 115 13.39 -11.11 -2.58
N GLY A 116 12.74 -11.69 -3.57
CA GLY A 116 12.90 -13.08 -4.01
C GLY A 116 11.89 -14.03 -3.35
N ALA A 117 11.47 -15.04 -4.12
CA ALA A 117 10.26 -15.81 -3.84
C ALA A 117 9.06 -14.88 -3.65
N LEU A 118 8.37 -14.93 -2.50
CA LEU A 118 7.22 -14.08 -2.16
C LEU A 118 7.60 -12.96 -1.18
N SER A 119 8.80 -12.40 -1.29
CA SER A 119 9.29 -11.42 -0.29
C SER A 119 9.37 -10.04 -0.90
N ALA A 120 8.92 -9.02 -0.20
CA ALA A 120 9.06 -7.64 -0.64
C ALA A 120 10.45 -7.07 -0.34
N ARG A 121 10.96 -6.27 -1.27
CA ARG A 121 12.17 -5.45 -1.14
C ARG A 121 12.05 -4.16 -1.95
N LEU A 122 11.84 -3.06 -1.24
CA LEU A 122 11.84 -1.72 -1.81
C LEU A 122 13.19 -1.01 -1.57
N GLU A 123 13.90 -0.66 -2.65
CA GLU A 123 15.10 0.19 -2.61
C GLU A 123 14.81 1.58 -3.20
N GLN A 124 15.03 2.64 -2.43
CA GLN A 124 14.60 4.01 -2.79
C GLN A 124 15.62 5.06 -2.34
N SER A 125 15.80 6.14 -3.10
CA SER A 125 16.60 7.30 -2.66
C SER A 125 15.70 8.36 -2.03
N LEU A 126 15.71 8.46 -0.71
CA LEU A 126 14.78 9.31 0.03
C LEU A 126 15.39 10.67 0.38
N PRO A 127 14.76 11.81 -0.01
CA PRO A 127 15.08 13.12 0.52
C PRO A 127 14.93 13.21 2.05
N ALA A 128 15.48 14.26 2.65
CA ALA A 128 15.31 14.49 4.09
C ALA A 128 13.81 14.59 4.46
N GLY A 129 13.37 13.80 5.43
CA GLY A 129 11.94 13.72 5.78
C GLY A 129 11.60 12.60 6.77
N ASN A 130 10.32 12.54 7.12
CA ASN A 130 9.73 11.43 7.87
C ASN A 130 8.95 10.53 6.90
N TYR A 131 9.00 9.24 7.15
CA TYR A 131 8.45 8.22 6.29
C TYR A 131 7.75 7.12 7.10
N CYS A 132 6.81 6.45 6.45
CA CYS A 132 6.06 5.35 7.01
C CYS A 132 6.09 4.17 6.08
N MET A 133 6.63 3.06 6.55
CA MET A 133 6.59 1.78 5.87
C MET A 133 5.41 0.99 6.40
N VAL A 134 4.48 0.65 5.51
CA VAL A 134 3.35 -0.22 5.77
C VAL A 134 3.67 -1.58 5.16
N VAL A 135 3.54 -2.64 5.94
CA VAL A 135 3.70 -4.02 5.51
C VAL A 135 2.35 -4.73 5.66
N ARG A 136 1.83 -5.29 4.58
CA ARG A 136 0.59 -6.08 4.51
C ARG A 136 0.85 -7.37 3.73
N THR A 137 -0.17 -8.19 3.54
CA THR A 137 -0.10 -9.30 2.58
C THR A 137 -0.84 -8.93 1.30
N PHE A 138 -0.36 -9.40 0.15
CA PHE A 138 -0.98 -9.17 -1.15
C PHE A 138 -2.43 -9.69 -1.19
N ASP A 139 -2.63 -10.93 -0.75
CA ASP A 139 -3.93 -11.62 -0.71
C ASP A 139 -4.81 -11.28 0.51
N GLY A 140 -4.32 -10.44 1.43
CA GLY A 140 -5.02 -10.10 2.67
C GLY A 140 -5.07 -11.25 3.70
N SER A 141 -4.34 -12.34 3.51
CA SER A 141 -4.19 -13.41 4.49
C SER A 141 -3.38 -12.96 5.71
N GLY A 142 -3.40 -13.74 6.80
CA GLY A 142 -2.56 -13.47 7.97
C GLY A 142 -1.18 -14.12 7.82
N THR A 143 -0.11 -13.42 8.22
CA THR A 143 1.27 -13.91 8.18
C THR A 143 2.08 -13.41 9.37
N THR A 144 3.19 -14.08 9.67
CA THR A 144 4.27 -13.51 10.49
C THR A 144 5.46 -13.16 9.61
N ALA A 145 5.80 -11.88 9.49
CA ALA A 145 6.91 -11.40 8.66
C ALA A 145 8.08 -10.88 9.49
N TYR A 146 9.30 -11.14 9.02
CA TYR A 146 10.49 -10.39 9.41
C TYR A 146 10.56 -9.13 8.57
N VAL A 147 10.65 -7.97 9.22
CA VAL A 147 10.67 -6.66 8.58
C VAL A 147 12.01 -6.01 8.88
N ARG A 148 12.73 -5.59 7.83
CA ARG A 148 14.02 -4.90 7.94
C ARG A 148 13.97 -3.53 7.27
N ALA A 149 14.53 -2.53 7.95
CA ALA A 149 14.75 -1.21 7.37
C ALA A 149 16.19 -0.76 7.60
N GLY A 150 16.90 -0.50 6.52
CA GLY A 150 18.31 -0.12 6.54
C GLY A 150 18.70 0.75 5.34
N ARG A 151 20.00 0.95 5.15
CA ARG A 151 20.54 1.55 3.92
C ARG A 151 20.99 0.47 2.95
N THR A 152 21.02 0.77 1.65
CA THR A 152 21.31 -0.23 0.61
C THR A 152 22.69 -0.88 0.74
N GLU A 153 23.65 -0.24 1.41
CA GLU A 153 24.98 -0.82 1.68
C GLU A 153 25.02 -1.77 2.88
N MET A 154 23.94 -1.87 3.67
CA MET A 154 23.84 -2.78 4.80
C MET A 154 23.49 -4.20 4.37
N GLU A 155 23.69 -5.15 5.29
CA GLU A 155 23.28 -6.54 5.10
C GLU A 155 21.76 -6.63 4.86
N ALA A 156 21.40 -7.21 3.72
CA ALA A 156 20.01 -7.46 3.34
C ALA A 156 19.39 -8.54 4.24
N LEU A 157 18.09 -8.43 4.51
CA LEU A 157 17.29 -9.52 5.08
C LEU A 157 17.03 -10.57 4.01
N THR A 158 16.58 -10.11 2.85
CA THR A 158 16.19 -10.93 1.72
C THR A 158 17.39 -11.15 0.79
N ALA A 159 17.37 -12.25 0.04
CA ALA A 159 18.38 -12.46 -1.01
C ALA A 159 18.30 -11.34 -2.08
N GLY A 160 17.12 -10.74 -2.25
CA GLY A 160 16.77 -9.96 -3.42
C GLY A 160 16.61 -10.86 -4.63
N THR A 161 15.92 -10.37 -5.64
CA THR A 161 15.93 -11.00 -6.95
C THR A 161 17.33 -10.85 -7.57
N THR A 162 18.16 -11.88 -7.41
CA THR A 162 19.35 -12.00 -8.26
C THR A 162 18.93 -12.57 -9.60
N THR A 163 19.64 -12.21 -10.66
CA THR A 163 19.53 -12.84 -11.98
C THR A 163 19.86 -14.35 -11.96
N ASP A 164 19.98 -15.03 -10.83
CA ASP A 164 20.24 -16.46 -10.77
C ASP A 164 19.13 -17.24 -10.01
N ASP A 165 18.25 -16.56 -9.28
CA ASP A 165 17.17 -17.19 -8.48
C ASP A 165 15.77 -17.06 -9.11
N TRP A 166 15.72 -16.42 -10.28
CA TRP A 166 14.49 -16.15 -11.02
C TRP A 166 14.03 -17.36 -11.84
N SER A 167 12.74 -17.70 -11.73
CA SER A 167 12.12 -18.74 -12.56
C SER A 167 10.75 -18.35 -13.14
N ALA A 168 10.52 -17.09 -13.53
CA ALA A 168 9.43 -16.86 -14.48
C ALA A 168 9.81 -17.49 -15.83
N PRO A 169 8.88 -18.18 -16.51
CA PRO A 169 9.12 -18.74 -17.82
C PRO A 169 9.65 -17.66 -18.75
N GLY A 170 10.78 -17.88 -19.41
CA GLY A 170 11.23 -17.06 -20.54
C GLY A 170 11.99 -15.77 -20.23
N ILE A 171 12.08 -15.30 -18.98
CA ILE A 171 12.99 -14.19 -18.63
C ILE A 171 14.42 -14.70 -18.49
N THR A 172 15.29 -14.13 -19.30
CA THR A 172 16.70 -14.45 -19.40
C THR A 172 17.52 -13.40 -18.68
N ASN A 173 17.46 -13.44 -17.35
CA ASN A 173 18.48 -13.02 -16.40
C ASN A 173 19.70 -12.27 -17.00
N GLY A 174 19.54 -10.95 -17.18
CA GLY A 174 20.64 -10.05 -17.56
C GLY A 174 21.05 -10.06 -19.04
N THR A 175 20.22 -10.52 -19.98
CA THR A 175 20.53 -10.42 -21.42
C THR A 175 19.77 -9.30 -22.16
N CYS A 176 18.79 -8.67 -21.51
CA CYS A 176 18.11 -7.49 -22.05
C CYS A 176 19.04 -6.28 -21.92
N THR A 177 19.51 -5.77 -23.05
CA THR A 177 20.22 -4.50 -23.16
C THR A 177 19.53 -3.68 -24.24
N PHE A 178 19.71 -2.36 -24.23
CA PHE A 178 19.15 -1.54 -25.32
C PHE A 178 19.63 -1.99 -26.72
N ALA A 179 20.82 -2.59 -26.82
CA ALA A 179 21.35 -3.13 -28.06
C ALA A 179 20.66 -4.44 -28.51
N THR A 180 20.12 -5.23 -27.57
CA THR A 180 19.39 -6.47 -27.86
C THR A 180 17.88 -6.28 -27.98
N ALA A 181 17.38 -5.08 -27.69
CA ALA A 181 15.98 -4.70 -27.92
C ALA A 181 15.63 -4.82 -29.41
N THR A 182 14.71 -5.72 -29.73
CA THR A 182 14.26 -5.99 -31.10
C THR A 182 13.13 -5.06 -31.53
N MET A 183 12.45 -4.40 -30.57
CA MET A 183 11.38 -3.44 -30.83
C MET A 183 11.54 -2.16 -30.00
N PRO A 184 12.09 -1.07 -30.57
CA PRO A 184 12.13 0.20 -29.87
C PRO A 184 10.73 0.85 -29.84
N PHE A 185 10.40 1.56 -28.76
CA PHE A 185 9.21 2.41 -28.63
C PHE A 185 9.33 3.66 -29.52
N GLY A 186 9.45 3.48 -30.84
CA GLY A 186 9.61 4.54 -31.84
C GLY A 186 11.07 4.95 -32.11
N ASN A 187 11.24 6.01 -32.92
CA ASN A 187 12.55 6.51 -33.31
C ASN A 187 13.03 7.60 -32.34
N GLY A 188 13.75 7.22 -31.30
CA GLY A 188 14.39 8.12 -30.34
C GLY A 188 13.66 8.23 -29.00
N ALA A 189 13.99 9.28 -28.24
CA ALA A 189 13.49 9.46 -26.88
C ALA A 189 11.95 9.52 -26.80
N VAL A 190 11.38 8.91 -25.77
CA VAL A 190 9.92 8.80 -25.61
C VAL A 190 9.30 10.00 -24.88
N ASN A 191 10.09 10.84 -24.20
CA ASN A 191 9.64 11.89 -23.27
C ASN A 191 8.48 12.74 -23.80
N ALA A 192 8.59 13.29 -25.02
CA ALA A 192 7.54 14.12 -25.61
C ALA A 192 6.20 13.39 -25.77
N ARG A 193 6.23 12.08 -26.05
CA ARG A 193 5.02 11.26 -26.22
C ARG A 193 4.47 10.76 -24.88
N LEU A 194 5.33 10.59 -23.87
CA LEU A 194 4.88 10.27 -22.51
C LEU A 194 3.95 11.36 -21.95
N SER A 195 4.24 12.63 -22.25
CA SER A 195 3.37 13.76 -21.88
C SER A 195 2.08 13.87 -22.70
N GLU A 196 1.95 13.15 -23.81
CA GLU A 196 0.79 13.17 -24.72
C GLU A 196 -0.16 11.97 -24.50
N GLY A 197 -0.09 11.32 -23.33
CA GLY A 197 -0.93 10.18 -22.97
C GLY A 197 -0.24 8.80 -23.02
N GLY A 198 1.07 8.79 -23.30
CA GLY A 198 1.91 7.60 -23.28
C GLY A 198 2.28 7.07 -24.66
N VAL A 199 3.14 6.04 -24.67
CA VAL A 199 3.53 5.30 -25.88
C VAL A 199 3.20 3.84 -25.65
N SER A 200 2.55 3.20 -26.63
CA SER A 200 2.19 1.79 -26.57
C SER A 200 2.84 0.99 -27.70
N ALA A 201 3.11 -0.27 -27.43
CA ALA A 201 3.56 -1.29 -28.37
C ALA A 201 2.81 -2.59 -28.05
N SER A 202 2.50 -3.37 -29.08
CA SER A 202 1.98 -4.73 -28.90
C SER A 202 3.08 -5.70 -29.27
N ALA A 203 3.49 -6.55 -28.34
CA ALA A 203 4.60 -7.47 -28.51
C ALA A 203 4.21 -8.88 -28.06
N THR A 204 4.68 -9.88 -28.80
CA THR A 204 4.47 -11.29 -28.47
C THR A 204 5.77 -11.82 -27.85
N PRO A 205 5.77 -12.27 -26.59
CA PRO A 205 6.99 -12.72 -25.89
C PRO A 205 7.84 -13.72 -26.69
N ASN A 206 7.21 -14.71 -27.32
CA ASN A 206 7.92 -15.74 -28.10
C ASN A 206 8.61 -15.21 -29.37
N ASP A 207 8.20 -14.04 -29.90
CA ASP A 207 8.75 -13.45 -31.11
C ASP A 207 9.63 -12.21 -30.83
N THR A 208 9.20 -11.38 -29.89
CA THR A 208 9.77 -10.06 -29.57
C THR A 208 9.80 -9.86 -28.05
N PRO A 209 10.68 -10.57 -27.33
CA PRO A 209 10.73 -10.49 -25.87
C PRO A 209 11.33 -9.16 -25.39
N ASN A 210 12.16 -8.49 -26.20
CA ASN A 210 12.92 -7.33 -25.73
C ASN A 210 12.46 -6.03 -26.43
N LEU A 211 11.90 -5.11 -25.65
CA LEU A 211 11.51 -3.78 -26.10
C LEU A 211 12.50 -2.73 -25.57
N GLY A 212 12.79 -1.72 -26.38
CA GLY A 212 13.77 -0.68 -26.03
C GLY A 212 13.13 0.70 -25.93
N PHE A 213 13.55 1.51 -24.96
CA PHE A 213 13.17 2.92 -24.92
C PHE A 213 14.33 3.80 -24.44
N THR A 214 14.24 5.08 -24.78
CA THR A 214 15.24 6.09 -24.41
C THR A 214 14.54 7.25 -23.69
N LEU A 215 15.14 7.71 -22.59
CA LEU A 215 14.76 8.93 -21.88
C LEU A 215 15.80 10.03 -22.15
N SER A 216 15.36 11.22 -22.56
CA SER A 216 16.25 12.37 -22.80
C SER A 216 16.54 13.20 -21.55
N GLU A 217 15.78 12.99 -20.47
CA GLU A 217 15.88 13.68 -19.19
C GLU A 217 15.32 12.77 -18.08
N PRO A 218 15.66 13.02 -16.79
CA PRO A 218 15.09 12.27 -15.68
C PRO A 218 13.56 12.26 -15.71
N THR A 219 12.94 11.08 -15.70
CA THR A 219 11.48 10.93 -15.86
C THR A 219 10.93 9.86 -14.92
N ALA A 220 9.93 10.23 -14.10
CA ALA A 220 9.12 9.26 -13.36
C ALA A 220 8.12 8.59 -14.32
N LEU A 221 8.05 7.27 -14.30
CA LEU A 221 7.47 6.46 -15.38
C LEU A 221 6.62 5.32 -14.83
N THR A 222 5.47 5.09 -15.43
CA THR A 222 4.70 3.86 -15.28
C THR A 222 4.85 3.01 -16.53
N VAL A 223 5.15 1.71 -16.37
CA VAL A 223 5.16 0.70 -17.42
C VAL A 223 4.08 -0.33 -17.11
N THR A 224 3.17 -0.59 -18.04
CA THR A 224 2.12 -1.61 -17.89
C THR A 224 2.21 -2.63 -19.00
N ALA A 225 1.87 -3.88 -18.71
CA ALA A 225 1.69 -4.95 -19.68
C ALA A 225 0.31 -5.58 -19.47
N THR A 226 -0.54 -5.59 -20.50
CA THR A 226 -1.91 -6.08 -20.36
C THR A 226 -2.22 -7.18 -21.36
N ASN A 227 -2.50 -8.38 -20.83
CA ASN A 227 -3.21 -9.47 -21.48
C ASN A 227 -3.39 -10.60 -20.45
N THR A 228 -4.51 -10.61 -19.74
CA THR A 228 -4.77 -11.61 -18.68
C THR A 228 -4.77 -13.07 -19.16
N THR A 229 -4.87 -13.33 -20.47
CA THR A 229 -4.74 -14.69 -21.01
C THR A 229 -3.28 -15.06 -21.23
N ALA A 230 -2.44 -14.10 -21.62
CA ALA A 230 -0.99 -14.32 -21.73
C ALA A 230 -0.35 -14.46 -20.35
N ASP A 231 -0.87 -13.72 -19.36
CA ASP A 231 -0.31 -13.60 -18.01
C ASP A 231 1.09 -12.94 -18.05
N PRO A 232 1.15 -11.66 -18.46
CA PRO A 232 2.39 -10.93 -18.69
C PRO A 232 3.35 -10.90 -17.50
N VAL A 233 4.64 -10.78 -17.82
CA VAL A 233 5.69 -10.43 -16.87
C VAL A 233 6.52 -9.31 -17.45
N LEU A 234 6.75 -8.26 -16.67
CA LEU A 234 7.66 -7.16 -16.98
C LEU A 234 8.95 -7.30 -16.18
N ALA A 235 10.10 -7.24 -16.85
CA ALA A 235 11.37 -6.95 -16.21
C ALA A 235 12.06 -5.78 -16.93
N ILE A 236 12.60 -4.84 -16.17
CA ILE A 236 13.19 -3.60 -16.70
C ILE A 236 14.65 -3.53 -16.31
N TYR A 237 15.48 -3.17 -17.29
CA TYR A 237 16.93 -3.12 -17.16
C TYR A 237 17.47 -1.77 -17.67
N ASP A 238 18.63 -1.38 -17.16
CA ASP A 238 19.39 -0.24 -17.65
C ASP A 238 20.12 -0.53 -18.99
N GLU A 239 20.91 0.42 -19.48
CA GLU A 239 21.61 0.29 -20.76
C GLU A 239 22.64 -0.84 -20.79
N ASN A 240 23.18 -1.23 -19.63
CA ASN A 240 24.20 -2.24 -19.45
C ASN A 240 23.61 -3.61 -19.11
N GLY A 241 22.29 -3.73 -19.02
CA GLY A 241 21.59 -4.94 -18.60
C GLY A 241 21.57 -5.14 -17.08
N ALA A 242 21.84 -4.09 -16.30
CA ALA A 242 21.58 -4.14 -14.87
C ALA A 242 20.08 -4.10 -14.62
N TRP A 243 19.59 -5.05 -13.82
CA TRP A 243 18.18 -5.14 -13.46
C TRP A 243 17.76 -3.93 -12.60
N LEU A 244 16.57 -3.41 -12.85
CA LEU A 244 16.00 -2.25 -12.16
C LEU A 244 14.73 -2.56 -11.39
N ALA A 245 13.80 -3.30 -12.01
CA ALA A 245 12.52 -3.66 -11.42
C ALA A 245 11.85 -4.77 -12.23
N GLU A 246 10.92 -5.48 -11.61
CA GLU A 246 10.06 -6.46 -12.25
C GLU A 246 8.67 -6.46 -11.59
N ASN A 247 7.66 -6.98 -12.30
CA ASN A 247 6.34 -7.30 -11.75
C ASN A 247 5.59 -8.19 -12.78
N ASP A 248 4.74 -9.11 -12.32
CA ASP A 248 3.86 -9.94 -13.15
C ASP A 248 2.35 -9.69 -12.92
N ASP A 249 1.89 -9.33 -11.74
CA ASP A 249 0.46 -9.39 -11.39
C ASP A 249 -0.10 -8.20 -10.56
N PHE A 250 0.32 -6.98 -10.88
CA PHE A 250 -0.19 -5.75 -10.23
C PHE A 250 -1.72 -5.55 -10.24
N ASP A 251 -2.44 -5.90 -11.31
CA ASP A 251 -3.91 -5.78 -11.41
C ASP A 251 -4.53 -7.04 -12.01
N GLY A 252 -4.82 -8.00 -11.12
CA GLY A 252 -5.01 -9.40 -11.49
C GLY A 252 -3.77 -9.88 -12.23
N LEU A 253 -3.94 -10.70 -13.27
CA LEU A 253 -2.82 -11.20 -14.08
C LEU A 253 -2.16 -10.16 -15.02
N ASN A 254 -2.30 -8.85 -14.78
CA ASN A 254 -1.63 -7.83 -15.59
C ASN A 254 -0.55 -7.15 -14.77
N SER A 255 0.61 -6.95 -15.38
CA SER A 255 1.76 -6.39 -14.69
C SER A 255 1.86 -4.88 -14.83
N ARG A 256 2.41 -4.24 -13.80
CA ARG A 256 2.75 -2.82 -13.81
C ARG A 256 3.95 -2.54 -12.91
N ILE A 257 4.83 -1.68 -13.40
CA ILE A 257 5.98 -1.15 -12.65
C ILE A 257 5.86 0.38 -12.63
N ASP A 258 5.89 0.96 -11.43
CA ASP A 258 5.91 2.40 -11.20
C ASP A 258 7.27 2.87 -10.69
N PHE A 259 8.02 3.57 -11.55
CA PHE A 259 9.19 4.33 -11.14
C PHE A 259 8.76 5.71 -10.64
N VAL A 260 8.49 5.79 -9.34
CA VAL A 260 8.15 7.05 -8.66
C VAL A 260 9.36 7.98 -8.62
N ASP A 261 10.55 7.43 -8.34
CA ASP A 261 11.80 8.12 -8.55
C ASP A 261 12.11 8.18 -10.04
N ALA A 262 12.46 9.38 -10.50
CA ALA A 262 12.74 9.61 -11.90
C ALA A 262 13.94 8.78 -12.37
N LEU A 263 13.70 7.86 -13.31
CA LEU A 263 14.77 7.18 -14.03
C LEU A 263 15.63 8.22 -14.74
N PRO A 264 16.97 8.18 -14.64
CA PRO A 264 17.85 9.12 -15.32
C PRO A 264 17.64 9.19 -16.84
N ALA A 265 18.21 10.22 -17.47
CA ALA A 265 18.34 10.20 -18.93
C ALA A 265 19.23 9.01 -19.34
N GLY A 266 18.76 8.18 -20.27
CA GLY A 266 19.44 6.94 -20.60
C GLY A 266 18.64 6.04 -21.52
N ASN A 267 19.22 4.88 -21.81
CA ASN A 267 18.58 3.82 -22.58
C ASN A 267 18.19 2.68 -21.65
N TYR A 268 17.05 2.06 -21.93
CA TYR A 268 16.46 1.04 -21.09
C TYR A 268 15.92 -0.11 -21.93
N CYS A 269 15.88 -1.29 -21.33
CA CYS A 269 15.37 -2.51 -21.94
C CYS A 269 14.22 -3.04 -21.10
N ILE A 270 13.10 -3.39 -21.75
CA ILE A 270 11.99 -4.12 -21.15
C ILE A 270 12.07 -5.54 -21.70
N GLU A 271 12.31 -6.50 -20.83
CA GLU A 271 12.13 -7.91 -21.12
C GLU A 271 10.69 -8.28 -20.78
N LEU A 272 9.98 -8.77 -21.77
CA LEU A 272 8.59 -9.12 -21.72
C LEU A 272 8.48 -10.64 -21.81
N SER A 273 7.84 -11.23 -20.80
CA SER A 273 7.49 -12.64 -20.82
C SER A 273 6.01 -12.88 -20.50
N ALA A 274 5.64 -14.14 -20.40
CA ALA A 274 4.29 -14.60 -20.11
C ALA A 274 4.35 -15.92 -19.32
N TYR A 275 3.64 -15.99 -18.19
CA TYR A 275 3.51 -17.21 -17.40
C TYR A 275 2.63 -18.26 -18.08
N ASN A 276 1.54 -17.84 -18.74
CA ASN A 276 0.54 -18.75 -19.30
C ASN A 276 0.75 -19.02 -20.80
N ASP A 277 0.72 -17.99 -21.66
CA ASP A 277 0.87 -18.17 -23.11
C ASP A 277 1.65 -17.03 -23.79
N GLY A 278 2.96 -17.23 -23.93
CA GLY A 278 3.87 -16.29 -24.61
C GLY A 278 3.69 -16.18 -26.13
N SER A 279 2.75 -16.91 -26.74
CA SER A 279 2.39 -16.74 -28.15
C SER A 279 1.32 -15.67 -28.39
N LEU A 280 0.71 -15.16 -27.31
CA LEU A 280 -0.29 -14.11 -27.38
C LEU A 280 0.36 -12.71 -27.38
N PRO A 281 -0.22 -11.75 -28.12
CA PRO A 281 0.26 -10.37 -28.09
C PRO A 281 -0.10 -9.70 -26.77
N ILE A 282 0.84 -9.00 -26.17
CA ILE A 282 0.69 -8.24 -24.93
C ILE A 282 0.84 -6.76 -25.27
N ASP A 283 -0.11 -5.95 -24.81
CA ASP A 283 -0.04 -4.51 -24.98
C ASP A 283 0.80 -3.91 -23.86
N VAL A 284 2.00 -3.42 -24.21
CA VAL A 284 2.92 -2.73 -23.31
C VAL A 284 2.76 -1.23 -23.49
N LYS A 285 2.58 -0.49 -22.39
CA LYS A 285 2.43 0.97 -22.41
C LYS A 285 3.39 1.63 -21.43
N LEU A 286 4.05 2.69 -21.88
CA LEU A 286 4.82 3.61 -21.07
C LEU A 286 4.04 4.92 -20.94
N SER A 287 3.89 5.44 -19.73
CA SER A 287 3.32 6.77 -19.45
C SER A 287 4.07 7.46 -18.33
N THR A 288 3.94 8.79 -18.23
CA THR A 288 4.42 9.49 -17.03
C THR A 288 3.72 8.93 -15.78
N TYR A 289 4.48 8.77 -14.70
CA TYR A 289 3.88 8.42 -13.40
C TYR A 289 3.03 9.60 -12.91
N ASP A 290 1.79 9.31 -12.54
CA ASP A 290 0.85 10.30 -11.97
C ASP A 290 0.46 9.83 -10.55
N PRO A 291 0.93 10.51 -9.50
CA PRO A 291 0.63 10.12 -8.12
C PRO A 291 -0.86 10.23 -7.77
N ALA A 292 -1.59 11.17 -8.40
CA ALA A 292 -3.02 11.30 -8.17
C ALA A 292 -3.78 10.13 -8.81
N ALA A 293 -3.39 9.73 -10.02
CA ALA A 293 -3.96 8.55 -10.68
C ALA A 293 -3.59 7.24 -9.96
N ALA A 294 -2.37 7.14 -9.43
CA ALA A 294 -1.94 5.99 -8.62
C ALA A 294 -2.81 5.84 -7.36
N MET A 295 -3.05 6.94 -6.64
CA MET A 295 -3.94 6.97 -5.48
C MET A 295 -5.38 6.59 -5.83
N VAL A 296 -5.92 7.10 -6.94
CA VAL A 296 -7.25 6.70 -7.43
C VAL A 296 -7.31 5.21 -7.75
N GLY A 297 -6.25 4.65 -8.35
CA GLY A 297 -6.14 3.22 -8.63
C GLY A 297 -6.23 2.35 -7.38
N MET A 298 -5.66 2.79 -6.26
CA MET A 298 -5.78 2.09 -4.97
C MET A 298 -7.24 2.05 -4.48
N TYR A 299 -7.99 3.14 -4.68
CA TYR A 299 -9.42 3.15 -4.36
C TYR A 299 -10.21 2.21 -5.26
N GLU A 300 -9.82 2.12 -6.54
CA GLU A 300 -10.46 1.23 -7.52
C GLU A 300 -10.20 -0.24 -7.25
N ARG A 301 -9.04 -0.61 -6.69
CA ARG A 301 -8.70 -1.99 -6.30
C ARG A 301 -9.14 -2.34 -4.87
N GLY A 302 -9.50 -1.35 -4.07
CA GLY A 302 -9.93 -1.53 -2.68
C GLY A 302 -8.77 -1.58 -1.68
N GLU A 303 -7.55 -1.22 -2.09
CA GLU A 303 -6.34 -1.21 -1.26
C GLU A 303 -6.30 -0.04 -0.28
N ALA A 304 -6.97 1.06 -0.63
CA ALA A 304 -7.09 2.24 0.22
C ALA A 304 -8.52 2.77 0.19
N SER A 305 -8.98 3.33 1.31
CA SER A 305 -10.29 4.00 1.34
C SER A 305 -10.21 5.38 0.69
N PRO A 306 -11.18 5.77 -0.14
CA PRO A 306 -11.28 7.14 -0.64
C PRO A 306 -11.60 8.13 0.50
N PRO A 307 -11.15 9.40 0.38
CA PRO A 307 -11.50 10.43 1.34
C PRO A 307 -12.99 10.78 1.29
N LEU A 308 -13.55 11.16 2.44
CA LEU A 308 -14.95 11.57 2.59
C LEU A 308 -15.21 13.04 2.18
N ASP A 309 -14.31 13.66 1.42
CA ASP A 309 -14.40 15.07 0.97
C ASP A 309 -15.15 15.24 -0.36
N GLY A 310 -15.55 14.11 -0.98
CA GLY A 310 -16.26 14.08 -2.26
C GLY A 310 -15.35 14.02 -3.49
N SER A 311 -14.04 13.82 -3.33
CA SER A 311 -13.10 13.65 -4.45
C SER A 311 -13.29 12.33 -5.22
N TYR A 312 -13.93 11.33 -4.60
CA TYR A 312 -14.21 10.03 -5.18
C TYR A 312 -15.67 9.61 -4.88
N PRO A 313 -16.37 8.92 -5.80
CA PRO A 313 -17.77 8.56 -5.59
C PRO A 313 -17.96 7.54 -4.46
N ILE A 314 -18.75 7.92 -3.46
CA ILE A 314 -19.14 7.08 -2.32
C ILE A 314 -20.65 7.17 -2.13
N THR A 315 -21.33 6.02 -2.02
CA THR A 315 -22.78 5.97 -1.75
C THR A 315 -23.04 6.02 -0.25
N ALA A 316 -23.53 7.16 0.24
CA ALA A 316 -23.86 7.31 1.66
C ALA A 316 -25.20 6.62 2.02
N ILE A 317 -25.14 5.65 2.93
CA ILE A 317 -26.30 5.00 3.57
C ILE A 317 -26.87 5.90 4.68
N GLY A 318 -26.01 6.66 5.36
CA GLY A 318 -26.33 7.42 6.57
C GLY A 318 -26.30 6.55 7.82
N GLU A 319 -27.11 6.87 8.83
CA GLU A 319 -27.24 6.04 10.04
C GLU A 319 -27.64 4.61 9.67
N LEU A 320 -26.80 3.64 10.04
CA LEU A 320 -27.03 2.24 9.72
C LEU A 320 -28.21 1.71 10.55
N PRO A 321 -29.35 1.38 9.93
CA PRO A 321 -30.46 0.75 10.64
C PRO A 321 -30.06 -0.67 11.08
N ALA A 322 -30.89 -1.28 11.93
CA ALA A 322 -30.68 -2.68 12.35
C ALA A 322 -30.51 -3.64 11.16
N ARG A 323 -31.13 -3.33 10.01
CA ARG A 323 -30.98 -4.07 8.77
C ARG A 323 -31.12 -3.17 7.55
N TYR A 324 -30.12 -3.20 6.66
CA TYR A 324 -30.12 -2.49 5.38
C TYR A 324 -29.79 -3.45 4.24
N ARG A 325 -30.42 -3.27 3.07
CA ARG A 325 -30.18 -4.10 1.88
C ARG A 325 -30.09 -3.23 0.65
N THR A 326 -29.16 -3.56 -0.24
CA THR A 326 -28.99 -2.91 -1.53
C THR A 326 -28.55 -3.91 -2.59
N ASP A 327 -28.94 -3.66 -3.85
CA ASP A 327 -28.52 -4.46 -5.01
C ASP A 327 -27.57 -3.60 -5.85
N VAL A 328 -26.42 -4.17 -6.22
CA VAL A 328 -25.29 -3.49 -6.89
C VAL A 328 -24.95 -4.23 -8.18
N GLN A 329 -24.58 -3.51 -9.23
CA GLN A 329 -23.94 -4.08 -10.41
C GLN A 329 -22.42 -3.99 -10.25
N ALA A 330 -21.84 -4.95 -9.52
CA ALA A 330 -20.42 -4.97 -9.17
C ALA A 330 -19.57 -5.43 -10.36
N GLY A 331 -18.32 -4.97 -10.42
CA GLY A 331 -17.28 -5.43 -11.35
C GLY A 331 -15.94 -5.47 -10.62
N SER A 332 -14.82 -5.55 -11.35
CA SER A 332 -13.47 -5.53 -10.76
C SER A 332 -13.15 -4.21 -10.03
N THR A 333 -13.67 -3.08 -10.50
CA THR A 333 -13.55 -1.79 -9.80
C THR A 333 -14.44 -1.75 -8.55
N ALA A 334 -13.83 -1.42 -7.41
CA ALA A 334 -14.50 -1.28 -6.13
C ALA A 334 -15.61 -0.21 -6.17
N THR A 335 -16.79 -0.63 -5.71
CA THR A 335 -17.93 0.25 -5.46
C THR A 335 -17.99 0.55 -3.96
N TRP A 336 -18.02 1.83 -3.62
CA TRP A 336 -17.90 2.29 -2.25
C TRP A 336 -19.23 2.73 -1.63
N PHE A 337 -19.45 2.30 -0.39
CA PHE A 337 -20.55 2.74 0.46
C PHE A 337 -20.00 3.31 1.77
N SER A 338 -20.68 4.30 2.34
CA SER A 338 -20.42 4.75 3.71
C SER A 338 -21.64 4.63 4.60
N PHE A 339 -21.43 4.35 5.88
CA PHE A 339 -22.50 4.27 6.88
C PHE A 339 -22.04 4.78 8.24
N ASP A 340 -23.00 5.32 9.00
CA ASP A 340 -22.76 5.86 10.34
C ASP A 340 -23.26 4.90 11.41
N VAL A 341 -22.40 4.62 12.39
CA VAL A 341 -22.72 3.84 13.58
C VAL A 341 -22.96 4.80 14.74
N THR A 342 -24.20 4.88 15.22
CA THR A 342 -24.60 5.78 16.32
C THR A 342 -24.51 5.14 17.70
N GLN A 343 -24.41 3.81 17.76
CA GLN A 343 -24.20 3.04 18.99
C GLN A 343 -23.19 1.92 18.72
N ALA A 344 -22.18 1.79 19.59
CA ALA A 344 -21.19 0.72 19.46
C ALA A 344 -21.84 -0.67 19.53
N GLY A 345 -21.32 -1.60 18.75
CA GLY A 345 -21.92 -2.91 18.54
C GLY A 345 -21.11 -3.79 17.61
N VAL A 346 -21.82 -4.65 16.88
CA VAL A 346 -21.26 -5.52 15.85
C VAL A 346 -22.03 -5.29 14.56
N VAL A 347 -21.32 -5.16 13.45
CA VAL A 347 -21.92 -5.16 12.12
C VAL A 347 -21.58 -6.47 11.43
N ALA A 348 -22.59 -7.11 10.84
CA ALA A 348 -22.40 -8.18 9.88
C ALA A 348 -22.71 -7.65 8.48
N ILE A 349 -21.83 -7.92 7.51
CA ILE A 349 -22.01 -7.55 6.11
C ILE A 349 -21.84 -8.81 5.27
N GLU A 350 -22.82 -9.06 4.41
CA GLU A 350 -22.83 -10.16 3.45
C GLU A 350 -22.99 -9.59 2.04
N ALA A 351 -22.28 -10.13 1.07
CA ALA A 351 -22.52 -9.89 -0.35
C ALA A 351 -22.84 -11.21 -1.02
N VAL A 352 -24.00 -11.29 -1.66
CA VAL A 352 -24.47 -12.50 -2.35
C VAL A 352 -24.58 -12.21 -3.82
N ALA A 353 -23.73 -12.83 -4.62
CA ALA A 353 -23.80 -12.74 -6.07
C ALA A 353 -24.87 -13.66 -6.64
N ASN A 354 -25.55 -13.24 -7.71
CA ASN A 354 -26.28 -14.21 -8.54
C ASN A 354 -25.33 -14.79 -9.59
N GLY A 355 -25.22 -16.11 -9.65
CA GLY A 355 -24.39 -16.81 -10.64
C GLY A 355 -23.09 -17.32 -10.01
N ALA A 356 -22.01 -17.33 -10.80
CA ALA A 356 -20.69 -17.78 -10.38
C ALA A 356 -19.70 -16.60 -10.23
N ALA A 357 -20.22 -15.42 -9.85
CA ALA A 357 -19.37 -14.28 -9.57
C ALA A 357 -18.84 -14.35 -8.14
N ASP A 358 -17.69 -13.74 -7.93
CA ASP A 358 -16.86 -13.89 -6.75
C ASP A 358 -16.67 -12.53 -6.06
N PRO A 359 -17.63 -12.07 -5.25
CA PRO A 359 -17.54 -10.76 -4.59
C PRO A 359 -16.53 -10.71 -3.45
N VAL A 360 -15.82 -9.59 -3.33
CA VAL A 360 -14.92 -9.28 -2.21
C VAL A 360 -15.44 -8.08 -1.43
N LEU A 361 -15.37 -8.14 -0.11
CA LEU A 361 -15.73 -7.06 0.80
C LEU A 361 -14.53 -6.59 1.63
N ILE A 362 -14.31 -5.28 1.65
CA ILE A 362 -13.27 -4.66 2.48
C ILE A 362 -13.90 -3.52 3.29
N LEU A 363 -13.78 -3.56 4.61
CA LEU A 363 -14.32 -2.56 5.54
C LEU A 363 -13.20 -1.68 6.08
N PHE A 364 -13.41 -0.37 6.05
CA PHE A 364 -12.51 0.65 6.59
C PHE A 364 -13.24 1.52 7.62
N ASP A 365 -12.50 2.09 8.56
CA ASP A 365 -13.01 3.17 9.42
C ASP A 365 -12.89 4.54 8.75
N ASP A 366 -13.34 5.60 9.44
CA ASP A 366 -13.30 6.99 8.96
C ASP A 366 -11.88 7.55 8.80
N PHE A 367 -10.88 6.88 9.38
CA PHE A 367 -9.48 7.19 9.20
C PHE A 367 -8.87 6.41 8.01
N GLY A 368 -9.63 5.51 7.39
CA GLY A 368 -9.15 4.70 6.28
C GLY A 368 -8.26 3.53 6.68
N ARG A 369 -8.30 3.12 7.95
CA ARG A 369 -7.67 1.85 8.38
C ARG A 369 -8.59 0.71 8.03
N GLN A 370 -8.05 -0.37 7.47
CA GLN A 370 -8.82 -1.57 7.23
C GLN A 370 -9.23 -2.22 8.56
N VAL A 371 -10.53 -2.44 8.72
CA VAL A 371 -11.17 -3.04 9.91
C VAL A 371 -11.42 -4.53 9.69
N SER A 372 -11.81 -4.92 8.48
CA SER A 372 -12.13 -6.31 8.13
C SER A 372 -12.04 -6.54 6.63
N PHE A 373 -11.67 -7.75 6.25
CA PHE A 373 -11.71 -8.27 4.88
C PHE A 373 -12.56 -9.55 4.83
N ALA A 374 -13.25 -9.82 3.73
CA ALA A 374 -13.91 -11.09 3.46
C ALA A 374 -14.04 -11.34 1.96
N ASP A 375 -13.86 -12.60 1.56
CA ASP A 375 -13.85 -13.06 0.17
C ASP A 375 -14.77 -14.29 0.02
N ASP A 376 -14.36 -15.43 0.55
CA ASP A 376 -15.18 -16.65 0.56
C ASP A 376 -15.85 -16.92 1.91
N SER A 377 -17.03 -17.56 1.88
CA SER A 377 -17.63 -18.11 3.08
C SER A 377 -18.49 -19.36 2.84
N GLU A 378 -18.51 -20.27 3.81
CA GLU A 378 -19.44 -21.42 3.86
C GLU A 378 -19.43 -22.36 2.62
N ASN A 379 -18.27 -22.51 1.96
CA ASN A 379 -18.09 -23.22 0.68
C ASN A 379 -18.82 -22.54 -0.50
N SER A 380 -19.03 -21.23 -0.42
CA SER A 380 -19.48 -20.34 -1.49
C SER A 380 -18.41 -19.28 -1.74
N LEU A 381 -18.49 -18.65 -2.92
CA LEU A 381 -17.73 -17.45 -3.30
C LEU A 381 -18.34 -16.15 -2.72
N ASP A 382 -19.31 -16.29 -1.81
CA ASP A 382 -20.02 -15.15 -1.23
C ASP A 382 -19.36 -14.78 0.11
N PRO A 383 -18.88 -13.53 0.29
CA PRO A 383 -18.20 -13.11 1.49
C PRO A 383 -19.21 -12.80 2.59
N LYS A 384 -18.78 -13.12 3.81
CA LYS A 384 -19.44 -12.71 5.03
C LYS A 384 -18.41 -12.20 6.02
N MET A 385 -18.56 -10.93 6.42
CA MET A 385 -17.74 -10.33 7.47
C MET A 385 -18.56 -9.99 8.70
N VAL A 386 -17.91 -10.05 9.86
CA VAL A 386 -18.46 -9.63 11.15
C VAL A 386 -17.40 -8.79 11.86
N ALA A 387 -17.69 -7.52 12.08
CA ALA A 387 -16.76 -6.57 12.68
C ALA A 387 -17.35 -5.91 13.93
N ARG A 388 -16.53 -5.74 14.97
CA ARG A 388 -16.88 -4.85 16.09
C ARG A 388 -16.74 -3.41 15.63
N VAL A 389 -17.76 -2.61 15.90
CA VAL A 389 -17.78 -1.20 15.51
C VAL A 389 -18.00 -0.31 16.73
N SER A 390 -17.23 0.77 16.80
CA SER A 390 -17.48 1.90 17.69
C SER A 390 -18.32 2.95 16.96
N THR A 391 -18.80 3.96 17.69
CA THR A 391 -19.49 5.09 17.08
C THR A 391 -18.57 5.83 16.12
N GLY A 392 -19.03 6.08 14.89
CA GLY A 392 -18.23 6.69 13.83
C GLY A 392 -18.77 6.36 12.45
N THR A 393 -18.10 6.86 11.43
CA THR A 393 -18.38 6.55 10.02
C THR A 393 -17.46 5.42 9.57
N TYR A 394 -17.97 4.53 8.72
CA TYR A 394 -17.22 3.45 8.11
C TYR A 394 -17.45 3.45 6.61
N LEU A 395 -16.46 2.96 5.86
CA LEU A 395 -16.54 2.76 4.42
C LEU A 395 -16.44 1.27 4.11
N VAL A 396 -17.25 0.77 3.18
CA VAL A 396 -17.11 -0.59 2.66
C VAL A 396 -16.92 -0.54 1.15
N ALA A 397 -15.88 -1.24 0.69
CA ALA A 397 -15.65 -1.54 -0.72
C ALA A 397 -16.30 -2.88 -1.06
N LEU A 398 -16.99 -2.93 -2.21
CA LEU A 398 -17.44 -4.14 -2.87
C LEU A 398 -16.80 -4.21 -4.26
N LYS A 399 -16.05 -5.27 -4.56
CA LYS A 399 -15.58 -5.59 -5.92
C LYS A 399 -15.84 -7.05 -6.25
N LEU A 400 -15.53 -7.46 -7.48
CA LEU A 400 -15.43 -8.88 -7.85
C LEU A 400 -13.95 -9.28 -7.96
N TYR A 401 -13.60 -10.44 -7.40
CA TYR A 401 -12.33 -11.12 -7.62
C TYR A 401 -12.25 -11.50 -9.11
N GLU A 402 -11.26 -10.94 -9.80
CA GLU A 402 -10.88 -11.25 -11.19
C GLU A 402 -12.01 -11.49 -12.20
N SER A 403 -12.79 -10.44 -12.49
CA SER A 403 -13.84 -10.53 -13.52
C SER A 403 -13.86 -9.31 -14.44
N ASN A 404 -13.69 -9.57 -15.75
CA ASN A 404 -13.97 -8.62 -16.83
C ASN A 404 -15.47 -8.38 -17.06
N SER A 405 -16.33 -9.02 -16.26
CA SER A 405 -17.79 -8.95 -16.35
C SER A 405 -18.41 -8.31 -15.10
N ARG A 406 -19.56 -7.64 -15.28
CA ARG A 406 -20.35 -7.14 -14.16
C ARG A 406 -21.37 -8.18 -13.72
N ALA A 407 -21.58 -8.30 -12.41
CA ALA A 407 -22.58 -9.19 -11.84
C ALA A 407 -23.54 -8.46 -10.88
N PRO A 408 -24.83 -8.83 -10.84
CA PRO A 408 -25.73 -8.40 -9.80
C PRO A 408 -25.33 -9.03 -8.46
N VAL A 409 -24.94 -8.19 -7.50
CA VAL A 409 -24.60 -8.56 -6.12
C VAL A 409 -25.59 -7.90 -5.17
N ARG A 410 -26.15 -8.69 -4.25
CA ARG A 410 -27.01 -8.20 -3.17
C ARG A 410 -26.20 -8.07 -1.90
N MET A 411 -26.11 -6.85 -1.37
CA MET A 411 -25.50 -6.60 -0.06
C MET A 411 -26.55 -6.58 1.04
N LEU A 412 -26.22 -7.17 2.18
CA LEU A 412 -26.98 -7.12 3.43
C LEU A 412 -26.06 -6.59 4.54
N PHE A 413 -26.53 -5.57 5.24
CA PHE A 413 -25.89 -5.05 6.45
C PHE A 413 -26.82 -5.29 7.63
N GLU A 414 -26.28 -5.80 8.73
CA GLU A 414 -27.01 -6.01 9.98
C GLU A 414 -26.22 -5.42 11.15
N HIS A 415 -26.87 -4.56 11.94
CA HIS A 415 -26.24 -3.91 13.09
C HIS A 415 -26.82 -4.44 14.40
N PHE A 416 -25.98 -5.14 15.17
CA PHE A 416 -26.30 -5.72 16.46
C PHE A 416 -25.76 -4.85 17.59
N VAL A 417 -26.67 -4.28 18.38
CA VAL A 417 -26.31 -3.47 19.56
C VAL A 417 -26.46 -4.29 20.85
N PRO A 418 -25.65 -4.01 21.89
CA PRO A 418 -25.80 -4.65 23.19
C PRO A 418 -27.22 -4.49 23.76
N ALA A 419 -27.75 -5.56 24.35
CA ALA A 419 -29.01 -5.50 25.08
C ALA A 419 -28.89 -4.52 26.26
N LYS A 420 -29.92 -3.68 26.44
CA LYS A 420 -29.98 -2.68 27.52
C LYS A 420 -30.31 -3.30 28.87
#